data_AF-A0A0N4TG89-F1
#
_entry.id   AF-A0A0N4TG89-F1
#
_cell.length_a   1.000
_cell.length_b   1.000
_cell.length_c   1.000
_cell.angle_alpha   90.00
_cell.angle_beta   90.00
_cell.angle_gamma   90.00
#
_symmetry.space_group_name_H-M   'P 1'
#
loop_
_entity.id
_entity.type
_entity.pdbx_description
1 polymer ?
#
loop_
_entity_poly.entity_id
_entity_poly.type
_entity_poly.pdbx_seq_one_letter_code
_entity_poly.pdbx_strand_id
1 'polypeptide(L)'
;MKLTVTRSGLKAETKQQGITEYWSHRITYCLAPSNLPRVFCWVYKHEGKKMKPELRCHAALCKKPSDPYRIAQTLEHYLRAALQVMPIIPFDCFIIKACHL
;
A
#
# COMPACT_ATOMS: atom_id res chain seq x y z
N MET A 1 -13.35 -9.67 3.42
CA MET A 1 -12.03 -9.22 2.95
C MET A 1 -11.02 -9.50 4.05
N LYS A 2 -9.85 -10.04 3.71
CA LYS A 2 -8.74 -10.27 4.65
C LYS A 2 -7.50 -9.58 4.08
N LEU A 3 -6.89 -8.69 4.86
CA LEU A 3 -5.64 -8.04 4.52
C LEU A 3 -4.49 -8.69 5.29
N THR A 4 -3.41 -9.00 4.60
CA THR A 4 -2.18 -9.55 5.20
C THR A 4 -0.99 -8.74 4.70
N VAL A 5 -0.27 -8.11 5.62
CA VAL A 5 0.99 -7.40 5.30
C VAL A 5 2.13 -8.42 5.27
N THR A 6 2.96 -8.37 4.22
CA THR A 6 4.15 -9.19 4.06
C THR A 6 5.37 -8.31 3.86
N ARG A 7 6.58 -8.86 4.00
CA ARG A 7 7.81 -8.11 3.66
C ARG A 7 7.86 -7.71 2.17
N SER A 8 7.20 -8.48 1.30
CA SER A 8 7.12 -8.19 -0.12
C SER A 8 6.02 -7.19 -0.50
N GLY A 9 5.11 -6.83 0.40
CA GLY A 9 4.00 -5.91 0.14
C GLY A 9 2.73 -6.22 0.93
N LEU A 10 1.59 -6.30 0.23
CA LEU A 10 0.27 -6.48 0.83
C LEU A 10 -0.54 -7.52 0.03
N LYS A 11 -1.19 -8.45 0.73
CA LYS A 11 -2.15 -9.38 0.13
C LYS A 11 -3.56 -9.04 0.58
N ALA A 12 -4.48 -8.93 -0.38
CA ALA A 12 -5.89 -8.71 -0.14
C ALA A 12 -6.69 -9.89 -0.66
N GLU A 13 -7.45 -10.54 0.21
CA GLU A 13 -8.29 -11.68 -0.13
C GLU A 13 -9.77 -11.30 -0.07
N THR A 14 -10.48 -11.51 -1.17
CA THR A 14 -11.92 -11.26 -1.29
C THR A 14 -12.64 -12.49 -1.84
N LYS A 15 -13.94 -12.61 -1.56
CA LYS A 15 -14.75 -13.73 -2.07
C LYS A 15 -14.91 -13.69 -3.60
N GLN A 16 -14.89 -12.50 -4.20
CA GLN A 16 -15.17 -12.31 -5.62
C GLN A 16 -13.91 -12.40 -6.49
N GLN A 17 -12.78 -11.86 -6.03
CA GLN A 17 -11.54 -11.78 -6.82
C GLN A 17 -10.45 -12.74 -6.32
N GLY A 18 -10.70 -13.48 -5.23
CA GLY A 18 -9.69 -14.32 -4.61
C GLY A 18 -8.59 -13.48 -3.97
N ILE A 19 -7.34 -13.95 -4.11
CA ILE A 19 -6.15 -13.28 -3.55
C ILE A 19 -5.57 -12.32 -4.59
N THR A 20 -5.46 -11.06 -4.21
CA THR A 20 -4.77 -10.01 -4.96
C THR A 20 -3.51 -9.61 -4.22
N GLU A 21 -2.37 -9.63 -4.91
CA GLU A 21 -1.08 -9.21 -4.36
C GLU A 21 -0.71 -7.80 -4.84
N TYR A 22 -0.33 -6.95 -3.89
CA TYR A 22 0.20 -5.61 -4.11
C TYR A 22 1.68 -5.62 -3.73
N TRP A 23 2.55 -5.49 -4.74
CA TRP A 23 3.99 -5.51 -4.56
C TRP A 23 4.51 -4.21 -3.95
N SER A 24 5.45 -4.33 -3.00
CA SER A 24 6.08 -3.21 -2.27
C SER A 24 6.59 -2.10 -3.19
N HIS A 25 7.33 -2.44 -4.24
CA HIS A 25 7.89 -1.48 -5.21
C HIS A 25 6.83 -0.71 -6.03
N ARG A 26 5.56 -1.09 -5.97
CA ARG A 26 4.43 -0.41 -6.63
C ARG A 26 3.49 0.29 -5.64
N ILE A 27 3.63 0.06 -4.34
CA ILE A 27 2.88 0.80 -3.32
C ILE A 27 3.62 2.10 -3.04
N THR A 28 2.99 3.24 -3.35
CA THR A 28 3.62 4.56 -3.19
C THR A 28 3.21 5.24 -1.88
N TYR A 29 2.05 4.89 -1.33
CA TYR A 29 1.55 5.50 -0.10
C TYR A 29 0.57 4.58 0.63
N CYS A 30 0.50 4.69 1.96
CA CYS A 30 -0.54 4.05 2.76
C CYS A 30 -0.90 4.89 3.99
N LEU A 31 -2.15 4.80 4.44
CA LEU A 31 -2.72 5.66 5.47
C LEU A 31 -3.86 4.95 6.22
N ALA A 32 -3.97 5.23 7.51
CA ALA A 32 -5.15 4.97 8.32
C ALA A 32 -5.80 6.31 8.73
N PRO A 33 -6.79 6.83 7.99
CA PRO A 33 -7.43 8.11 8.29
C PRO A 33 -8.11 8.12 9.67
N SER A 34 -7.82 9.13 10.50
CA SER A 34 -8.38 9.25 11.87
C SER A 34 -9.88 9.54 11.89
N ASN A 35 -10.40 10.22 10.87
CA ASN A 35 -11.84 10.49 10.70
C ASN A 35 -12.63 9.25 10.23
N LEU A 36 -11.96 8.18 9.79
CA LEU A 36 -12.57 6.93 9.32
C LEU A 36 -11.91 5.73 10.02
N PRO A 37 -12.24 5.48 11.31
CA PRO A 37 -11.45 4.64 12.21
C PRO A 37 -11.36 3.16 11.83
N ARG A 38 -12.10 2.69 10.83
CA ARG A 38 -12.03 1.31 10.32
C ARG A 38 -11.52 1.23 8.88
N VAL A 39 -11.11 2.34 8.28
CA VAL A 39 -10.68 2.38 6.89
C VAL A 39 -9.16 2.38 6.83
N PHE A 40 -8.60 1.49 6.04
CA PHE A 40 -7.20 1.49 5.64
C PHE A 40 -7.11 1.81 4.15
N CYS A 41 -6.24 2.73 3.75
CA CYS A 41 -6.05 3.15 2.37
C CYS A 41 -4.62 2.95 1.90
N TRP A 42 -4.45 2.66 0.61
CA TRP A 42 -3.14 2.64 -0.05
C TRP A 42 -3.24 3.10 -1.50
N VAL A 43 -2.13 3.64 -2.02
CA VAL A 43 -1.99 4.02 -3.43
C VAL A 43 -1.05 3.02 -4.10
N TYR A 44 -1.47 2.52 -5.25
CA TYR A 44 -0.72 1.53 -6.02
C TYR A 44 -0.52 1.99 -7.47
N LYS A 45 0.69 1.80 -8.00
CA LYS A 45 1.05 1.99 -9.40
C LYS A 45 0.55 0.81 -10.24
N HIS A 46 -0.54 1.02 -10.95
CA HIS A 46 -1.09 0.07 -11.92
C HIS A 46 -0.51 0.32 -13.31
N GLU A 47 -0.48 -0.73 -14.12
CA GLU A 47 -0.29 -0.61 -15.56
C GLU A 47 -1.64 -0.34 -16.20
N GLY A 48 -1.84 0.91 -16.62
CA GLY A 48 -3.05 1.35 -17.29
C GLY A 48 -3.07 0.94 -18.76
N LYS A 49 -4.07 1.44 -19.49
CA LYS A 49 -4.17 1.20 -20.94
C LYS A 49 -2.92 1.72 -21.66
N LYS A 50 -2.45 0.95 -22.66
CA LYS A 50 -1.24 1.26 -23.45
C LYS A 50 0.03 1.36 -22.59
N MET A 51 0.14 0.56 -21.51
CA MET A 51 1.30 0.54 -20.61
C MET A 51 1.57 1.87 -19.90
N LYS A 52 0.61 2.80 -19.89
CA LYS A 52 0.77 4.06 -19.18
C LYS A 52 0.68 3.82 -17.67
N PRO A 53 1.65 4.26 -16.87
CA PRO A 53 1.55 4.17 -15.42
C PRO A 53 0.36 4.99 -14.91
N GLU A 54 -0.41 4.40 -14.00
CA GLU A 54 -1.52 5.10 -13.33
C GLU A 54 -1.50 4.82 -11.83
N LEU A 55 -1.87 5.82 -11.04
CA LEU A 55 -2.02 5.68 -9.59
C LEU A 55 -3.48 5.44 -9.27
N ARG A 56 -3.78 4.34 -8.58
CA ARG A 56 -5.11 4.07 -8.06
C ARG A 56 -5.08 4.06 -6.54
N CYS A 57 -6.03 4.76 -5.94
CA CYS A 57 -6.31 4.66 -4.52
C CYS A 57 -7.19 3.44 -4.25
N HIS A 58 -6.85 2.70 -3.20
CA HIS A 58 -7.59 1.55 -2.71
C HIS A 58 -7.96 1.79 -1.26
N ALA A 59 -9.10 1.26 -0.86
CA ALA A 59 -9.58 1.33 0.51
C ALA A 59 -10.13 -0.04 0.94
N ALA A 60 -9.88 -0.39 2.20
CA ALA A 60 -10.38 -1.59 2.83
C ALA A 60 -11.03 -1.26 4.17
N LEU A 61 -12.20 -1.85 4.42
CA LEU A 61 -12.87 -1.76 5.70
C LEU A 61 -12.39 -2.90 6.62
N CYS A 62 -11.72 -2.54 7.71
CA CYS A 62 -11.25 -3.44 8.74
C CYS A 62 -12.34 -3.78 9.76
N LYS A 63 -12.18 -4.91 10.45
CA LYS A 63 -13.12 -5.34 11.48
C LYS A 63 -12.95 -4.56 12.78
N LYS A 64 -11.72 -4.38 13.25
CA LYS A 64 -11.42 -3.63 14.48
C LYS A 64 -10.92 -2.23 14.14
N PRO A 65 -11.25 -1.21 14.95
CA PRO A 65 -10.78 0.15 14.73
C PRO A 65 -9.26 0.31 14.92
N SER A 66 -8.61 -0.61 15.63
CA SER A 66 -7.15 -0.65 15.79
C SER A 66 -6.41 -1.19 14.56
N ASP A 67 -7.09 -1.97 13.71
CA ASP A 67 -6.45 -2.70 12.61
C ASP A 67 -5.87 -1.76 11.54
N PRO A 68 -6.57 -0.71 11.05
CA PRO A 68 -6.04 0.15 10.00
C PRO A 68 -4.70 0.76 10.37
N TYR A 69 -4.59 1.30 11.58
CA TYR A 69 -3.37 1.94 12.06
C TYR A 69 -2.21 0.95 12.13
N ARG A 70 -2.45 -0.23 12.71
CA ARG A 70 -1.43 -1.29 12.82
C ARG A 70 -0.97 -1.79 11.44
N ILE A 71 -1.90 -1.94 10.49
CA ILE A 71 -1.61 -2.32 9.10
C ILE A 71 -0.76 -1.24 8.44
N ALA A 72 -1.16 0.03 8.53
CA ALA A 72 -0.45 1.16 7.93
C ALA A 72 0.98 1.25 8.45
N GLN A 73 1.19 1.24 9.77
CA GLN A 73 2.52 1.30 10.37
C GLN A 73 3.41 0.12 9.96
N THR A 74 2.86 -1.10 9.96
CA THR A 74 3.63 -2.29 9.62
C THR A 74 4.03 -2.28 8.15
N LEU A 75 3.10 -1.92 7.26
CA LEU A 75 3.37 -1.84 5.83
C LEU A 75 4.40 -0.75 5.55
N GLU A 76 4.21 0.45 6.10
CA GLU A 76 5.13 1.58 5.95
C GLU A 76 6.55 1.22 6.43
N HIS A 77 6.68 0.53 7.56
CA HIS A 77 7.96 0.03 8.06
C HIS A 77 8.65 -0.90 7.05
N TYR A 78 7.92 -1.87 6.48
CA TYR A 78 8.48 -2.79 5.48
C TYR A 78 8.80 -2.12 4.16
N LEU A 79 7.97 -1.17 3.71
CA LEU A 79 8.26 -0.39 2.50
C LEU A 79 9.55 0.41 2.67
N ARG A 80 9.72 1.09 3.81
CA ARG A 80 10.97 1.82 4.12
C ARG A 80 12.17 0.89 4.18
N ALA A 81 12.05 -0.27 4.83
CA ALA A 81 13.12 -1.25 4.91
C ALA A 81 13.50 -1.79 3.52
N ALA A 82 12.52 -2.07 2.66
CA ALA A 82 12.76 -2.53 1.29
C ALA A 82 13.54 -1.50 0.45
N LEU A 83 13.31 -0.20 0.67
CA LEU A 83 14.04 0.88 0.00
C LEU A 83 15.48 1.02 0.47
N GLN A 84 15.77 0.74 1.74
CA GLN A 84 17.13 0.80 2.28
C GLN A 84 18.02 -0.35 1.77
N VAL A 85 17.43 -1.49 1.45
CA VAL A 85 18.14 -2.71 1.01
C VAL A 85 18.27 -2.80 -0.52
N MET A 86 17.70 -1.85 -1.26
CA MET A 86 17.74 -1.82 -2.72
C MET A 86 18.72 -0.75 -3.23
N PRO A 87 20.05 -0.96 -3.18
CA PRO A 87 20.95 -0.16 -3.97
C PRO A 87 20.67 -0.55 -5.43
N ILE A 88 20.60 0.42 -6.34
CA ILE A 88 20.42 0.21 -7.79
C ILE A 88 18.96 -0.04 -8.23
N ILE A 89 18.10 0.98 -8.10
CA ILE A 89 17.16 1.30 -9.20
C ILE A 89 17.19 2.82 -9.43
N PRO A 90 17.82 3.30 -10.52
CA PRO A 90 17.69 4.69 -10.91
C PRO A 90 16.30 4.90 -11.54
N PHE A 91 15.70 6.05 -11.22
CA PHE A 91 14.41 6.58 -11.72
C PHE A 91 13.14 6.07 -11.02
N ASP A 92 12.35 7.04 -10.50
CA ASP A 92 10.96 6.96 -10.00
C ASP A 92 10.66 6.69 -8.51
N CYS A 93 11.62 6.75 -7.59
CA CYS A 93 11.34 6.57 -6.14
C CYS A 93 10.98 7.87 -5.36
N PHE A 94 10.65 8.96 -6.07
CA PHE A 94 10.36 10.27 -5.47
C PHE A 94 8.86 10.50 -5.15
N ILE A 95 8.18 9.57 -4.48
CA ILE A 95 6.84 9.87 -3.90
C ILE A 95 6.71 9.19 -2.52
N ILE A 96 7.61 9.49 -1.58
CA ILE A 96 7.38 9.18 -0.14
C ILE A 96 7.40 10.44 0.74
N LYS A 97 7.64 11.63 0.16
CA LYS A 97 7.79 12.89 0.92
C LYS A 97 6.90 14.07 0.50
N ALA A 98 5.78 13.84 -0.21
CA ALA A 98 4.98 14.96 -0.75
C ALA A 98 3.63 15.26 -0.06
N CYS A 99 3.25 14.59 1.04
CA CYS A 99 1.95 14.85 1.72
C CYS A 99 2.07 15.17 3.23
N HIS A 100 3.17 15.81 3.65
CA HIS A 100 3.18 16.61 4.88
C HIS A 100 3.27 18.08 4.48
N LEU A 101 2.14 18.65 4.09
CA LEU A 101 1.87 20.08 3.97
C LEU A 101 0.41 20.30 4.35
#